data_AF-A0A443YLV6-F1
#
_entry.id   AF-A0A443YLV6-F1
#
_cell.length_a   1.000
_cell.length_b   1.000
_cell.length_c   1.000
_cell.angle_alpha   90.00
_cell.angle_beta   90.00
_cell.angle_gamma   90.00
#
_symmetry.space_group_name_H-M   'P 1'
#
loop_
_entity.id
_entity.type
_entity.pdbx_description
1 polymer ?
#
loop_
_entity_poly.entity_id
_entity_poly.type
_entity_poly.pdbx_seq_one_letter_code
_entity_poly.pdbx_strand_id
1 'polypeptide(L)'
;MNSTIIELTKKYDTISYDILFREHSKLIYKLITNFIKAKNIKLHNSEIDDIYQEVALKIFKNDYISKYNNEKSSFITWLNIICRTTAIDYYRKKLRWMESILTDSEKLCSQDGIDTTLFSLPAGVLTNRQTEVITLFFKEGMVACEIAAALNITSRTVRSIKFQALDRLRNHYGTATPLEAIQDRADETRRKVS
;
A
#
# COMPACT_ATOMS: atom_id res chain seq x y z
N MET A 1 -0.92 -12.48 26.22
CA MET A 1 -1.71 -12.98 25.07
C MET A 1 -0.79 -13.46 23.93
N ASN A 2 0.21 -14.32 24.24
CA ASN A 2 1.21 -14.80 23.27
C ASN A 2 1.18 -16.33 23.10
N SER A 3 0.12 -17.00 23.57
CA SER A 3 0.04 -18.45 23.72
C SER A 3 -0.90 -19.15 22.75
N THR A 4 -1.70 -18.45 21.94
CA THR A 4 -2.82 -19.09 21.22
C THR A 4 -2.38 -20.07 20.13
N ILE A 5 -1.36 -19.74 19.32
CA ILE A 5 -0.86 -20.70 18.32
C ILE A 5 -0.12 -21.86 18.98
N ILE A 6 0.67 -21.58 20.01
CA ILE A 6 1.45 -22.61 20.72
C ILE A 6 0.50 -23.58 21.46
N GLU A 7 -0.60 -23.08 22.01
CA GLU A 7 -1.66 -23.88 22.62
C GLU A 7 -2.44 -24.68 21.57
N LEU A 8 -2.77 -24.09 20.41
CA LEU A 8 -3.42 -24.81 19.32
C LEU A 8 -2.53 -25.91 18.74
N THR A 9 -1.22 -25.68 18.61
CA THR A 9 -0.24 -26.72 18.21
C THR A 9 -0.02 -27.79 19.26
N LYS A 10 -0.13 -27.45 20.55
CA LYS A 10 0.01 -28.44 21.63
C LYS A 10 -1.22 -29.32 21.82
N LYS A 11 -2.39 -28.87 21.34
CA LYS A 11 -3.68 -29.54 21.57
C LYS A 11 -4.15 -30.37 20.38
N TYR A 12 -3.68 -30.07 19.17
CA TYR A 12 -3.95 -30.84 17.97
C TYR A 12 -2.63 -31.01 17.20
N ASP A 13 -2.20 -32.26 16.97
CA ASP A 13 -1.01 -32.61 16.16
C ASP A 13 -0.98 -31.95 14.76
N THR A 14 -2.12 -31.43 14.30
CA THR A 14 -2.30 -30.70 13.05
C THR A 14 -3.07 -29.39 13.29
N ILE A 15 -2.45 -28.24 12.99
CA ILE A 15 -3.13 -26.94 13.03
C ILE A 15 -4.21 -26.91 11.95
N SER A 16 -5.48 -26.97 12.35
CA SER A 16 -6.59 -26.80 11.41
C SER A 16 -6.79 -25.31 11.11
N TYR A 17 -6.58 -24.94 9.86
CA TYR A 17 -6.81 -23.60 9.33
C TYR A 17 -8.18 -23.03 9.73
N ASP A 18 -9.21 -23.88 9.73
CA ASP A 18 -10.58 -23.52 10.10
C ASP A 18 -10.70 -22.97 11.54
N ILE A 19 -10.07 -23.65 12.50
CA ILE A 19 -10.08 -23.23 13.92
C ILE A 19 -9.37 -21.89 14.08
N LEU A 20 -8.21 -21.73 13.43
CA LEU A 20 -7.42 -20.51 13.48
C LEU A 20 -8.21 -19.30 12.94
N PHE A 21 -8.86 -19.45 11.77
CA PHE A 21 -9.66 -18.37 11.21
C PHE A 21 -10.93 -18.11 12.02
N ARG A 22 -11.57 -19.13 12.58
CA ARG A 22 -12.75 -18.96 13.42
C ARG A 22 -12.45 -18.09 14.65
N GLU A 23 -11.33 -18.34 15.33
CA GLU A 23 -10.93 -17.59 16.51
C GLU A 23 -10.35 -16.21 16.18
N HIS A 24 -9.59 -16.10 15.09
CA HIS A 24 -8.87 -14.86 14.75
C HIS A 24 -9.55 -13.98 13.70
N SER A 25 -10.70 -14.38 13.16
CA SER A 25 -11.50 -13.60 12.18
C SER A 25 -11.67 -12.14 12.60
N LYS A 26 -12.24 -11.90 13.79
CA LYS A 26 -12.48 -10.56 14.35
C LYS A 26 -11.20 -9.73 14.44
N LEU A 27 -10.08 -10.38 14.78
CA LEU A 27 -8.78 -9.72 14.88
C LEU A 27 -8.27 -9.31 13.49
N ILE A 28 -8.38 -10.18 12.50
CA ILE A 28 -7.99 -9.89 11.10
C ILE A 28 -8.80 -8.70 10.57
N TYR A 29 -10.12 -8.72 10.74
CA TYR A 29 -11.00 -7.60 10.37
C TYR A 29 -10.59 -6.29 11.04
N LYS A 30 -10.27 -6.34 12.34
CA LYS A 30 -9.79 -5.17 13.08
C LYS A 30 -8.46 -4.64 12.55
N LEU A 31 -7.53 -5.53 12.18
CA LEU A 31 -6.24 -5.13 11.60
C LEU A 31 -6.42 -4.46 10.24
N ILE A 32 -7.27 -5.01 9.37
CA ILE A 32 -7.57 -4.46 8.04
C ILE A 32 -8.23 -3.08 8.18
N THR A 33 -9.32 -2.98 8.97
CA THR A 33 -10.05 -1.72 9.18
C THR A 33 -9.17 -0.63 9.80
N ASN A 34 -8.35 -0.97 10.80
CA ASN A 34 -7.41 -0.02 11.41
C ASN A 34 -6.38 0.49 10.39
N PHE A 35 -5.88 -0.40 9.51
CA PHE A 35 -4.94 -0.01 8.48
C PHE A 35 -5.58 0.93 7.45
N ILE A 36 -6.79 0.62 6.99
CA ILE A 36 -7.56 1.44 6.05
C ILE A 36 -7.80 2.85 6.61
N LYS A 37 -8.25 2.93 7.87
CA LYS A 37 -8.45 4.21 8.57
C LYS A 37 -7.15 4.99 8.70
N ALA A 38 -6.06 4.34 9.11
CA ALA A 38 -4.75 4.98 9.25
C ALA A 38 -4.18 5.50 7.93
N LYS A 39 -4.57 4.91 6.79
CA LYS A 39 -4.16 5.35 5.46
C LYS A 39 -5.17 6.25 4.76
N ASN A 40 -6.26 6.60 5.44
CA ASN A 40 -7.37 7.41 4.92
C ASN A 40 -7.91 6.86 3.58
N ILE A 41 -7.92 5.53 3.44
CA ILE A 41 -8.40 4.85 2.24
C ILE A 41 -9.93 4.70 2.37
N LYS A 42 -10.68 5.07 1.34
CA LYS A 42 -12.12 4.86 1.28
C LYS A 42 -12.42 3.50 0.64
N LEU A 43 -12.78 2.53 1.48
CA LEU A 43 -13.23 1.19 1.09
C LEU A 43 -14.61 0.93 1.69
N HIS A 44 -15.47 0.25 0.92
CA HIS A 44 -16.76 -0.22 1.41
C HIS A 44 -16.59 -1.50 2.25
N ASN A 45 -17.56 -1.83 3.09
CA ASN A 45 -17.49 -3.03 3.95
C ASN A 45 -17.33 -4.33 3.13
N SER A 46 -17.98 -4.41 1.97
CA SER A 46 -17.84 -5.54 1.04
C SER A 46 -16.41 -5.73 0.55
N GLU A 47 -15.67 -4.64 0.34
CA GLU A 47 -14.27 -4.71 -0.09
C GLU A 47 -13.35 -5.17 1.06
N ILE A 48 -13.73 -4.89 2.30
CA ILE A 48 -13.01 -5.40 3.48
C ILE A 48 -13.20 -6.91 3.60
N ASP A 49 -14.39 -7.42 3.29
CA ASP A 49 -14.67 -8.86 3.22
C ASP A 49 -13.84 -9.54 2.12
N ASP A 50 -13.72 -8.91 0.94
CA ASP A 50 -12.87 -9.41 -0.14
C ASP A 50 -11.39 -9.48 0.28
N ILE A 51 -10.88 -8.42 0.93
CA ILE A 51 -9.50 -8.39 1.44
C ILE A 51 -9.30 -9.49 2.49
N TYR A 52 -10.28 -9.71 3.38
CA TYR A 52 -10.23 -10.79 4.37
C TYR A 52 -10.13 -12.16 3.69
N GLN A 53 -10.94 -12.41 2.67
CA GLN A 53 -10.90 -13.67 1.91
C GLN A 53 -9.55 -13.86 1.21
N GLU A 54 -8.98 -12.81 0.62
CA GLU A 54 -7.66 -12.88 -0.02
C GLU A 54 -6.55 -13.17 1.01
N VAL A 55 -6.62 -12.59 2.21
CA VAL A 55 -5.71 -12.91 3.31
C VAL A 55 -5.80 -14.38 3.69
N ALA A 56 -7.03 -14.91 3.83
CA ALA A 56 -7.24 -16.32 4.16
C ALA A 56 -6.66 -17.25 3.09
N LEU A 57 -6.93 -16.96 1.82
CA LEU A 57 -6.39 -17.71 0.68
C LEU A 57 -4.87 -17.65 0.60
N LYS A 58 -4.26 -16.49 0.85
CA LYS A 58 -2.78 -16.36 0.87
C LYS A 58 -2.15 -17.22 1.96
N ILE A 59 -2.74 -17.24 3.15
CA ILE A 59 -2.23 -18.03 4.28
C ILE A 59 -2.33 -19.52 3.96
N PHE A 60 -3.45 -19.97 3.40
CA PHE A 60 -3.66 -21.36 3.02
C PHE A 60 -2.76 -21.80 1.85
N LYS A 61 -2.77 -21.04 0.75
CA LYS A 61 -2.05 -21.40 -0.49
C LYS A 61 -0.53 -21.47 -0.29
N ASN A 62 0.02 -20.59 0.54
CA ASN A 62 1.47 -20.50 0.73
C ASN A 62 1.96 -21.29 1.95
N ASP A 63 1.05 -22.00 2.62
CA ASP A 63 1.28 -22.74 3.86
C ASP A 63 2.07 -21.90 4.86
N TYR A 64 1.63 -20.67 5.11
CA TYR A 64 2.43 -19.77 5.92
C TYR A 64 2.41 -20.12 7.40
N ILE A 65 1.44 -20.91 7.84
CA ILE A 65 1.34 -21.37 9.23
C ILE A 65 2.53 -22.28 9.56
N SER A 66 2.92 -23.20 8.67
CA SER A 66 4.07 -24.08 8.88
C SER A 66 5.40 -23.31 8.91
N LYS A 67 5.47 -22.17 8.23
CA LYS A 67 6.64 -21.28 8.16
C LYS A 67 6.68 -20.23 9.27
N TYR A 68 5.62 -20.11 10.07
CA TYR A 68 5.57 -19.14 11.14
C TYR A 68 6.55 -19.52 12.25
N ASN A 69 7.41 -18.58 12.61
CA ASN A 69 8.36 -18.74 13.71
C ASN A 69 8.07 -17.69 14.80
N ASN A 70 7.72 -18.16 15.99
CA ASN A 70 7.38 -17.33 17.15
C ASN A 70 8.57 -16.48 17.65
N GLU A 71 9.80 -16.99 17.54
CA GLU A 71 11.00 -16.27 17.98
C GLU A 71 11.28 -15.02 17.14
N LYS A 72 10.86 -15.02 15.86
CA LYS A 72 11.09 -13.89 14.94
C LYS A 72 10.08 -12.76 15.11
N SER A 73 8.84 -13.09 15.43
CA SER A 73 7.77 -12.10 15.56
C SER A 73 6.55 -12.71 16.24
N SER A 74 5.80 -11.90 16.99
CA SER A 74 4.50 -12.32 17.53
C SER A 74 3.49 -12.59 16.40
N PHE A 75 2.51 -13.44 16.69
CA PHE A 75 1.50 -13.85 15.70
C PHE A 75 0.72 -12.65 15.16
N ILE A 76 0.35 -11.72 16.04
CA ILE A 76 -0.37 -10.50 15.68
C ILE A 76 0.47 -9.66 14.72
N THR A 77 1.78 -9.51 14.97
CA THR A 77 2.67 -8.74 14.11
C THR A 77 2.81 -9.38 12.73
N TRP A 78 3.01 -10.71 12.70
CA TRP A 78 3.08 -11.48 11.46
C TRP A 78 1.78 -11.35 10.64
N LEU A 79 0.63 -11.56 11.27
CA LEU A 79 -0.68 -11.46 10.63
C LEU A 79 -0.96 -10.04 10.13
N ASN A 80 -0.58 -9.03 10.91
CA ASN A 80 -0.69 -7.62 10.53
C ASN A 80 0.11 -7.29 9.27
N ILE A 81 1.31 -7.86 9.09
CA ILE A 81 2.09 -7.68 7.85
C ILE A 81 1.34 -8.25 6.65
N ILE A 82 0.74 -9.44 6.78
CA ILE A 82 -0.04 -10.07 5.71
C ILE A 82 -1.29 -9.26 5.38
N CYS A 83 -2.04 -8.80 6.39
CA CYS A 83 -3.21 -7.96 6.18
C CYS A 83 -2.85 -6.65 5.47
N ARG A 84 -1.77 -5.99 5.90
CA ARG A 84 -1.33 -4.71 5.33
C ARG A 84 -0.89 -4.84 3.88
N THR A 85 -0.04 -5.82 3.59
CA THR A 85 0.44 -6.06 2.23
C THR A 85 -0.73 -6.37 1.29
N THR A 86 -1.65 -7.24 1.73
CA THR A 86 -2.84 -7.61 0.94
C THR A 86 -3.79 -6.42 0.74
N ALA A 87 -4.07 -5.62 1.77
CA ALA A 87 -4.90 -4.43 1.64
C ALA A 87 -4.29 -3.38 0.68
N ILE A 88 -2.97 -3.19 0.72
CA ILE A 88 -2.27 -2.29 -0.22
C ILE A 88 -2.39 -2.82 -1.66
N ASP A 89 -2.15 -4.11 -1.86
CA ASP A 89 -2.20 -4.73 -3.19
C ASP A 89 -3.62 -4.65 -3.78
N TYR A 90 -4.65 -4.92 -2.96
CA TYR A 90 -6.06 -4.75 -3.35
C TYR A 90 -6.36 -3.30 -3.75
N TYR A 91 -5.97 -2.34 -2.91
CA TYR A 91 -6.20 -0.92 -3.19
C TYR A 91 -5.51 -0.45 -4.49
N ARG A 92 -4.27 -0.90 -4.74
CA ARG A 92 -3.57 -0.60 -5.99
C ARG A 92 -4.28 -1.21 -7.20
N LYS A 93 -4.76 -2.45 -7.09
CA LYS A 93 -5.51 -3.10 -8.17
C LYS A 93 -6.81 -2.36 -8.47
N LYS A 94 -7.55 -1.94 -7.44
CA LYS A 94 -8.75 -1.12 -7.58
C LYS A 94 -8.46 0.19 -8.31
N LEU A 95 -7.40 0.90 -7.91
CA LEU A 95 -7.03 2.18 -8.53
C LEU A 95 -6.74 2.01 -10.02
N ARG A 96 -5.99 0.97 -10.40
CA ARG A 96 -5.71 0.65 -11.81
C ARG A 96 -6.94 0.27 -12.60
N TRP A 97 -7.86 -0.49 -12.01
CA TRP A 97 -9.10 -0.85 -12.67
C TRP A 97 -9.98 0.38 -12.91
N MET A 98 -10.07 1.29 -11.94
CA MET A 98 -10.75 2.57 -12.13
C MET A 98 -10.08 3.41 -13.22
N GLU A 99 -8.75 3.51 -13.22
CA GLU A 99 -7.99 4.23 -14.25
C GLU A 99 -8.18 3.63 -15.64
N SER A 100 -8.20 2.30 -15.77
CA SER A 100 -8.48 1.61 -17.03
C SER A 100 -9.89 1.89 -17.55
N ILE A 101 -10.90 1.91 -16.67
CA ILE A 101 -12.28 2.25 -17.04
C ILE A 101 -12.38 3.70 -17.49
N LEU A 102 -11.71 4.61 -16.77
CA LEU A 102 -11.67 6.02 -17.13
C LEU A 102 -10.95 6.23 -18.46
N THR A 103 -9.84 5.51 -18.72
CA THR A 103 -9.10 5.58 -19.99
C THR A 103 -9.93 5.05 -21.18
N ASP A 104 -10.74 4.00 -20.98
CA ASP A 104 -11.68 3.52 -22.01
C ASP A 104 -12.87 4.49 -22.21
N SER A 105 -13.29 5.18 -21.15
CA SER A 105 -14.31 6.24 -21.19
C SER A 105 -13.79 7.56 -21.79
N GLU A 106 -12.50 7.85 -21.69
CA GLU A 106 -11.87 9.10 -22.15
C GLU A 106 -11.72 9.19 -23.68
N LYS A 107 -12.01 8.11 -24.43
CA LYS A 107 -12.25 8.24 -25.88
C LYS A 107 -13.51 9.06 -26.21
N LEU A 108 -14.33 9.44 -25.22
CA LEU A 108 -15.57 10.19 -25.44
C LEU A 108 -15.65 11.57 -24.76
N CYS A 109 -14.76 11.93 -23.83
CA CYS A 109 -14.77 13.27 -23.23
C CYS A 109 -13.37 13.73 -22.80
N SER A 110 -12.82 14.68 -23.54
CA SER A 110 -11.72 15.53 -23.09
C SER A 110 -12.17 16.46 -21.96
N GLN A 111 -11.23 16.79 -21.06
CA GLN A 111 -11.24 17.82 -20.00
C GLN A 111 -11.92 17.41 -18.68
N ASP A 112 -11.15 17.08 -17.64
CA ASP A 112 -10.57 18.06 -16.70
C ASP A 112 -9.74 17.40 -15.57
N GLY A 113 -8.48 17.82 -15.43
CA GLY A 113 -7.94 18.23 -14.12
C GLY A 113 -7.58 17.21 -13.03
N ILE A 114 -6.97 16.06 -13.32
CA ILE A 114 -6.32 15.24 -12.27
C ILE A 114 -4.79 15.40 -12.35
N ASP A 115 -4.27 16.39 -11.61
CA ASP A 115 -2.94 16.41 -10.97
C ASP A 115 -1.70 16.04 -11.81
N THR A 116 -1.63 16.47 -13.08
CA THR A 116 -0.38 16.39 -13.87
C THR A 116 0.75 17.23 -13.27
N THR A 117 0.42 18.20 -12.40
CA THR A 117 1.37 19.12 -11.74
C THR A 117 2.02 18.53 -10.49
N LEU A 118 1.40 17.54 -9.83
CA LEU A 118 1.93 16.95 -8.58
C LEU A 118 3.08 15.97 -8.82
N PHE A 119 3.21 15.45 -10.05
CA PHE A 119 4.26 14.51 -10.47
C PHE A 119 5.27 15.15 -11.43
N SER A 120 5.52 16.45 -11.32
CA SER A 120 6.65 17.10 -11.99
C SER A 120 7.95 16.70 -11.30
N LEU A 121 8.52 15.55 -11.69
CA LEU A 121 9.87 15.18 -11.28
C LEU A 121 10.84 16.27 -11.76
N PRO A 122 11.68 16.86 -10.89
CA PRO A 122 12.61 17.90 -11.29
C PRO A 122 13.60 17.33 -12.31
N ALA A 123 13.63 17.94 -13.49
CA ALA A 123 14.52 17.53 -14.57
C ALA A 123 15.98 17.64 -14.11
N GLY A 124 16.75 16.55 -14.24
CA GLY A 124 18.19 16.53 -13.95
C GLY A 124 18.62 16.01 -12.57
N VAL A 125 17.70 15.78 -11.62
CA VAL A 125 18.05 15.24 -10.28
C VAL A 125 18.24 13.72 -10.30
N LEU A 126 17.53 13.05 -11.20
CA LEU A 126 17.49 11.60 -11.33
C LEU A 126 18.18 11.16 -12.63
N THR A 127 18.86 10.02 -12.56
CA THR A 127 19.35 9.35 -13.78
C THR A 127 18.17 8.84 -14.61
N ASN A 128 18.27 8.80 -15.94
CA ASN A 128 17.17 8.32 -16.82
C ASN A 128 16.55 6.99 -16.33
N ARG A 129 17.38 6.03 -15.91
CA ARG A 129 16.93 4.74 -15.37
C ARG A 129 16.18 4.85 -14.04
N GLN A 130 16.50 5.84 -13.21
CA GLN A 130 15.77 6.11 -11.96
C GLN A 130 14.44 6.80 -12.24
N THR A 131 14.42 7.76 -13.16
CA THR A 131 13.21 8.45 -13.61
C THR A 131 12.22 7.44 -14.20
N GLU A 132 12.68 6.56 -15.09
CA GLU A 132 11.88 5.51 -15.69
C GLU A 132 11.27 4.57 -14.63
N VAL A 133 12.07 4.07 -13.69
CA VAL A 133 11.56 3.22 -12.60
C VAL A 133 10.54 3.95 -11.72
N ILE A 134 10.75 5.23 -11.41
CA ILE A 134 9.79 6.01 -10.62
C ILE A 134 8.50 6.23 -11.41
N THR A 135 8.59 6.58 -12.69
CA THR A 135 7.42 6.77 -13.56
C THR A 135 6.61 5.47 -13.64
N LEU A 136 7.23 4.34 -13.95
CA LEU A 136 6.55 3.04 -13.99
C LEU A 136 5.90 2.68 -12.64
N PHE A 137 6.56 3.02 -11.53
CA PHE A 137 6.06 2.68 -10.20
C PHE A 137 4.88 3.55 -9.75
N PHE A 138 4.95 4.87 -9.99
CA PHE A 138 3.99 5.83 -9.44
C PHE A 138 2.95 6.31 -10.45
N LYS A 139 3.34 6.48 -11.73
CA LYS A 139 2.41 6.83 -12.81
C LYS A 139 1.67 5.60 -13.29
N GLU A 140 2.41 4.53 -13.61
CA GLU A 140 1.81 3.30 -14.13
C GLU A 140 1.47 2.29 -13.02
N GLY A 141 1.69 2.63 -11.74
CA GLY A 141 1.31 1.83 -10.57
C GLY A 141 1.98 0.47 -10.44
N MET A 142 3.01 0.16 -11.24
CA MET A 142 3.61 -1.17 -11.39
C MET A 142 4.20 -1.75 -10.10
N VAL A 143 4.05 -3.06 -9.91
CA VAL A 143 4.71 -3.78 -8.83
C VAL A 143 6.18 -3.97 -9.19
N ALA A 144 7.07 -3.98 -8.19
CA ALA A 144 8.52 -4.12 -8.43
C ALA A 144 8.90 -5.38 -9.24
N CYS A 145 8.09 -6.43 -9.22
CA CYS A 145 8.28 -7.62 -10.05
C CYS A 145 7.89 -7.41 -11.52
N GLU A 146 6.85 -6.60 -11.78
CA GLU A 146 6.42 -6.24 -13.14
C GLU A 146 7.43 -5.31 -13.80
N ILE A 147 7.90 -4.29 -13.07
CA ILE A 147 8.96 -3.38 -13.54
C ILE A 147 10.26 -4.15 -13.82
N ALA A 148 10.56 -5.14 -12.97
CA ALA A 148 11.72 -6.02 -13.16
C ALA A 148 11.63 -6.80 -14.47
N ALA A 149 10.45 -7.35 -14.78
CA ALA A 149 10.20 -8.03 -16.05
C ALA A 149 10.27 -7.06 -17.25
N ALA A 150 9.68 -5.87 -17.12
CA ALA A 150 9.64 -4.86 -18.18
C ALA A 150 11.05 -4.31 -18.54
N LEU A 151 11.88 -4.04 -17.53
CA LEU A 151 13.23 -3.50 -17.71
C LEU A 151 14.31 -4.58 -17.84
N ASN A 152 13.93 -5.86 -17.73
CA ASN A 152 14.83 -7.02 -17.73
C ASN A 152 15.92 -6.95 -16.63
N ILE A 153 15.50 -6.63 -15.39
CA ILE A 153 16.34 -6.45 -14.20
C ILE A 153 15.80 -7.31 -13.06
N THR A 154 16.59 -7.59 -12.02
CA THR A 154 16.06 -8.22 -10.78
C THR A 154 15.15 -7.29 -9.96
N SER A 155 14.12 -7.86 -9.33
CA SER A 155 13.22 -7.13 -8.41
C SER A 155 13.94 -6.52 -7.21
N ARG A 156 15.14 -7.00 -6.87
CA ARG A 156 15.99 -6.42 -5.82
C ARG A 156 16.58 -5.09 -6.27
N THR A 157 17.11 -5.04 -7.49
CA THR A 157 17.68 -3.83 -8.09
C THR A 157 16.61 -2.78 -8.30
N VAL A 158 15.40 -3.13 -8.76
CA VAL A 158 14.28 -2.18 -8.89
C VAL A 158 13.95 -1.49 -7.56
N ARG A 159 13.87 -2.25 -6.46
CA ARG A 159 13.65 -1.68 -5.12
C ARG A 159 14.79 -0.76 -4.68
N SER A 160 16.03 -1.13 -4.99
CA SER A 160 17.21 -0.30 -4.69
C SER A 160 17.22 1.00 -5.50
N ILE A 161 16.98 0.93 -6.81
CA ILE A 161 16.87 2.09 -7.69
C ILE A 161 15.77 3.02 -7.20
N LYS A 162 14.59 2.48 -6.86
CA LYS A 162 13.49 3.26 -6.30
C LYS A 162 13.91 3.98 -5.00
N PHE A 163 14.57 3.27 -4.09
CA PHE A 163 15.02 3.87 -2.83
C PHE A 163 16.02 5.00 -3.07
N GLN A 164 17.05 4.78 -3.91
CA GLN A 164 18.03 5.80 -4.27
C GLN A 164 17.39 7.02 -4.96
N ALA A 165 16.41 6.76 -5.82
CA ALA A 165 15.67 7.79 -6.53
C ALA A 165 14.85 8.66 -5.56
N LEU A 166 14.16 8.04 -4.60
CA LEU A 166 13.45 8.75 -3.53
C LEU A 166 14.40 9.51 -2.59
N ASP A 167 15.57 8.95 -2.30
CA ASP A 167 16.58 9.61 -1.46
C ASP A 167 17.15 10.87 -2.14
N ARG A 168 17.43 10.79 -3.45
CA ARG A 168 17.83 11.96 -4.25
C ARG A 168 16.75 13.02 -4.31
N LEU A 169 15.49 12.62 -4.54
CA LEU A 169 14.35 13.54 -4.48
C LEU A 169 14.23 14.18 -3.09
N ARG A 170 14.34 13.39 -2.03
CA ARG A 170 14.28 13.88 -0.65
C ARG A 170 15.41 14.85 -0.35
N ASN A 171 16.63 14.62 -0.84
CA ASN A 171 17.74 15.56 -0.64
C ASN A 171 17.49 16.86 -1.40
N HIS A 172 16.99 16.79 -2.63
CA HIS A 172 16.65 17.97 -3.43
C HIS A 172 15.53 18.81 -2.81
N TYR A 173 14.44 18.17 -2.35
CA TYR A 173 13.34 18.86 -1.66
C TYR A 173 13.65 19.20 -0.20
N GLY A 174 14.55 18.45 0.44
CA GLY A 174 14.98 18.64 1.83
C GLY A 174 15.94 19.81 2.02
N THR A 175 16.70 20.19 0.99
CA THR A 175 17.47 21.45 0.96
C THR A 175 16.62 22.66 0.60
N ALA A 176 15.40 22.45 0.08
CA ALA A 176 14.55 23.52 -0.47
C ALA A 176 13.29 23.83 0.35
N THR A 177 13.14 23.32 1.57
CA THR A 177 11.93 23.58 2.37
C THR A 177 12.23 23.86 3.84
N PRO A 178 12.30 25.14 4.28
CA PRO A 178 11.79 25.54 5.59
C PRO A 178 10.27 25.29 5.65
N LEU A 179 9.82 24.68 6.74
CA LEU A 179 8.42 24.30 7.02
C LEU A 179 7.51 25.50 7.35
N GLU A 180 7.44 26.55 6.53
CA GLU A 180 6.55 27.69 6.82
C GLU A 180 5.69 28.09 5.62
N ALA A 181 4.42 27.65 5.64
CA ALA A 181 3.23 28.46 5.30
C ALA A 181 1.95 27.61 5.47
N ILE A 182 1.59 27.29 6.72
CA ILE A 182 0.20 26.94 7.08
C ILE A 182 -0.45 28.10 7.89
N GLN A 183 0.23 29.24 8.08
CA GLN A 183 -0.43 30.46 8.54
C GLN A 183 -0.78 31.37 7.35
N ASP A 184 -1.94 32.02 7.45
CA ASP A 184 -2.46 33.12 6.61
C ASP A 184 -3.29 32.81 5.36
N ARG A 185 -4.30 31.93 5.50
CA ARG A 185 -5.54 32.05 4.70
C ARG A 185 -6.81 31.74 5.50
N ALA A 186 -7.02 32.45 6.62
CA ALA A 186 -8.28 32.38 7.34
C ALA A 186 -8.78 33.71 7.93
N ASP A 187 -8.26 34.88 7.50
CA ASP A 187 -8.62 36.16 8.15
C ASP A 187 -8.94 37.32 7.19
N GLU A 188 -9.51 37.05 6.01
CA GLU A 188 -9.88 38.12 5.06
C GLU A 188 -11.35 38.18 4.64
N THR A 189 -12.26 37.52 5.35
CA THR A 189 -13.70 37.71 5.14
C THR A 189 -14.45 37.99 6.45
N ARG A 190 -14.22 39.17 7.06
CA ARG A 190 -15.24 39.87 7.89
C ARG A 190 -14.86 41.34 8.14
N ARG A 191 -15.05 42.16 7.11
CA ARG A 191 -15.36 43.60 7.17
C ARG A 191 -16.48 43.80 6.14
N LYS A 192 -17.64 44.40 6.37
CA LYS A 192 -18.29 45.12 7.47
C LYS A 192 -19.81 45.00 7.22
N VAL A 193 -20.66 45.06 8.23
CA VAL A 193 -21.94 45.79 8.10
C VAL A 193 -22.27 46.42 9.46
N SER A 194 -22.49 47.73 9.42
CA SER A 194 -23.05 48.71 10.36
C SER A 194 -23.17 48.38 11.85
#